data_AF-A0AAN9C9F2-F1
#
_entry.id   AF-A0AAN9C9F2-F1
#
_cell.length_a   1.000
_cell.length_b   1.000
_cell.length_c   1.000
_cell.angle_alpha   90.00
_cell.angle_beta   90.00
_cell.angle_gamma   90.00
#
_symmetry.space_group_name_H-M   'P 1'
#
loop_
_entity.id
_entity.type
_entity.pdbx_description
1 polymer ?
#
loop_
_entity_poly.entity_id
_entity_poly.type
_entity_poly.pdbx_seq_one_letter_code
_entity_poly.pdbx_strand_id
1 'polypeptide(L)'
;MDSRSFEELSQHFTEKLSRLTESLAIQSCLDSADEEIQEEGDQSMLSLWQQVDDLTAVLTLVKNKCTDQRTVLTSVDEVKERLSTLVRGVQHTHSNIPSHLPVTSAPSSHQSPVGEKSVQDTAPAPTPLGSGHPQCVQAGTKNVSSVGNKRPPPCPLMEYLTVDEFDDVPKYMKGRLSYQQANTVVDELNKAFTAKYKLMKIKKSTMNDSQRKRWDTLKMQESKDTKGVFFLVEDDIKEWSSLKMSKETRTFLTLLRHCGRLCEIRGGGHVRYALIEIY
;
A
#
# COMPACT_ATOMS: atom_id res chain seq x y z
N MET A 1 -61.66 -9.57 -25.23
CA MET A 1 -61.03 -8.88 -26.38
C MET A 1 -61.75 -7.54 -26.47
N ASP A 2 -61.45 -6.64 -25.54
CA ASP A 2 -62.17 -5.36 -25.42
C ASP A 2 -61.18 -4.23 -25.75
N SER A 3 -60.69 -4.24 -27.00
CA SER A 3 -59.95 -3.11 -27.55
C SER A 3 -60.98 -2.06 -27.97
N ARG A 4 -60.87 -0.85 -27.42
CA ARG A 4 -61.84 0.24 -27.68
C ARG A 4 -61.48 1.07 -28.91
N SER A 5 -60.30 0.84 -29.50
CA SER A 5 -59.86 1.46 -30.75
C SER A 5 -59.14 0.46 -31.67
N PHE A 6 -59.14 0.76 -32.98
CA PHE A 6 -58.42 -0.02 -33.98
C PHE A 6 -56.90 -0.04 -33.73
N GLU A 7 -56.37 1.04 -33.17
CA GLU A 7 -54.95 1.20 -32.86
C GLU A 7 -54.52 0.28 -31.70
N GLU A 8 -55.34 0.17 -30.64
CA GLU A 8 -55.11 -0.80 -29.55
C GLU A 8 -55.12 -2.25 -30.06
N LEU A 9 -56.01 -2.56 -31.00
CA LEU A 9 -56.07 -3.88 -31.60
C LEU A 9 -54.82 -4.18 -32.45
N SER A 10 -54.38 -3.21 -33.26
CA SER A 10 -53.15 -3.31 -34.05
C SER A 10 -51.93 -3.49 -33.15
N GLN A 11 -51.82 -2.72 -32.08
CA GLN A 11 -50.73 -2.84 -31.11
C GLN A 11 -50.71 -4.23 -30.46
N HIS A 12 -51.87 -4.75 -30.09
CA HIS A 12 -51.97 -6.09 -29.51
C HIS A 12 -51.59 -7.19 -30.51
N PHE A 13 -51.92 -7.04 -31.81
CA PHE A 13 -51.43 -7.96 -32.84
C PHE A 13 -49.93 -7.86 -33.04
N THR A 14 -49.37 -6.64 -33.09
CA THR A 14 -47.92 -6.45 -33.21
C THR A 14 -47.18 -7.05 -32.01
N GLU A 15 -47.71 -6.88 -30.80
CA GLU A 15 -47.12 -7.47 -29.59
C GLU A 15 -47.19 -9.01 -29.63
N LYS A 16 -48.31 -9.57 -30.08
CA LYS A 16 -48.43 -11.03 -30.26
C LYS A 16 -47.50 -11.57 -31.35
N LEU A 17 -47.37 -10.86 -32.46
CA LEU A 17 -46.43 -11.22 -33.52
C LEU A 17 -44.99 -11.12 -33.03
N SER A 18 -44.64 -10.07 -32.29
CA SER A 18 -43.32 -9.92 -31.67
C SER A 18 -43.01 -11.09 -30.74
N ARG A 19 -43.93 -11.47 -29.86
CA ARG A 19 -43.77 -12.63 -28.97
C ARG A 19 -43.62 -13.94 -29.74
N LEU A 20 -44.37 -14.11 -30.83
CA LEU A 20 -44.26 -15.29 -31.68
C LEU A 20 -42.90 -15.34 -32.40
N THR A 21 -42.43 -14.21 -32.95
CA THR A 21 -41.11 -14.09 -33.57
C THR A 21 -40.00 -14.38 -32.56
N GLU A 22 -40.12 -13.88 -31.33
CA GLU A 22 -39.16 -14.13 -30.25
C GLU A 22 -39.15 -15.61 -29.85
N SER A 23 -40.32 -16.25 -29.74
CA SER A 23 -40.39 -17.70 -29.49
C SER A 23 -39.81 -18.53 -30.64
N LEU A 24 -40.02 -18.11 -31.89
CA LEU A 24 -39.46 -18.77 -33.07
C LEU A 24 -37.94 -18.61 -33.13
N ALA A 25 -37.40 -17.45 -32.74
CA ALA A 25 -35.96 -17.23 -32.66
C ALA A 25 -35.31 -18.14 -31.60
N ILE A 26 -35.93 -18.25 -30.42
CA ILE A 26 -35.48 -19.17 -29.36
C ILE A 26 -35.55 -20.62 -29.84
N GLN A 27 -36.64 -20.99 -30.52
CA GLN A 27 -36.80 -22.35 -31.06
C GLN A 27 -35.82 -22.64 -32.20
N SER A 28 -35.52 -21.67 -33.06
CA SER A 28 -34.51 -21.83 -34.11
C SER A 28 -33.10 -22.02 -33.53
N CYS A 29 -32.81 -21.45 -32.36
CA CYS A 29 -31.58 -21.67 -31.62
C CYS A 29 -31.51 -23.06 -30.96
N LEU A 30 -32.65 -23.73 -30.81
CA LEU A 30 -32.77 -25.09 -30.26
C LEU A 30 -32.82 -26.18 -31.35
N ASP A 31 -33.37 -25.87 -32.54
CA ASP A 31 -33.58 -26.84 -33.64
C ASP A 31 -32.43 -26.90 -34.68
N SER A 32 -31.51 -25.93 -34.72
CA SER A 32 -30.37 -25.92 -35.67
C SER A 32 -29.19 -26.81 -35.23
N ALA A 33 -29.49 -28.02 -34.75
CA ALA A 33 -28.54 -28.93 -34.13
C ALA A 33 -27.81 -29.82 -35.16
N ASP A 34 -26.66 -29.35 -35.64
CA ASP A 34 -25.50 -30.25 -35.77
C ASP A 34 -24.94 -30.41 -34.35
N GLU A 35 -24.86 -31.64 -33.82
CA GLU A 35 -24.43 -31.92 -32.43
C GLU A 35 -23.10 -31.23 -32.04
N GLU A 36 -22.22 -31.02 -33.03
CA GLU A 36 -20.91 -30.38 -32.86
C GLU A 36 -21.00 -28.86 -32.62
N ILE A 37 -22.01 -28.18 -33.18
CA ILE A 37 -22.23 -26.74 -33.02
C ILE A 37 -22.96 -26.45 -31.69
N GLN A 38 -23.78 -27.39 -31.22
CA GLN A 38 -24.50 -27.31 -29.94
C GLN A 38 -23.53 -27.32 -28.75
N GLU A 39 -22.54 -28.22 -28.73
CA GLU A 39 -21.55 -28.28 -27.65
C GLU A 39 -20.71 -27.00 -27.56
N GLU A 40 -20.33 -26.41 -28.69
CA GLU A 40 -19.56 -25.17 -28.73
C GLU A 40 -20.40 -23.96 -28.28
N GLY A 41 -21.67 -23.89 -28.68
CA GLY A 41 -22.62 -22.87 -28.24
C GLY A 41 -22.93 -22.95 -26.74
N ASP A 42 -23.19 -24.15 -26.24
CA ASP A 42 -23.46 -24.40 -24.82
C ASP A 42 -22.21 -24.13 -23.96
N GLN A 43 -21.02 -24.45 -24.45
CA GLN A 43 -19.76 -24.14 -23.78
C GLN A 43 -19.47 -22.63 -23.75
N SER A 44 -19.79 -21.91 -24.82
CA SER A 44 -19.70 -20.44 -24.86
C SER A 44 -20.67 -19.78 -23.88
N MET A 45 -21.91 -20.28 -23.82
CA MET A 45 -22.91 -19.81 -22.85
C MET A 45 -22.49 -20.10 -21.41
N LEU A 46 -21.98 -21.30 -21.10
CA LEU A 46 -21.44 -21.63 -19.77
C LEU A 46 -20.28 -20.72 -19.40
N SER A 47 -19.37 -20.45 -20.35
CA SER A 47 -18.24 -19.54 -20.15
C SER A 47 -18.71 -18.12 -19.83
N LEU A 48 -19.69 -17.60 -20.57
CA LEU A 48 -20.29 -16.30 -20.31
C LEU A 48 -20.98 -16.25 -18.93
N TRP A 49 -21.71 -17.29 -18.56
CA TRP A 49 -22.32 -17.40 -17.24
C TRP A 49 -21.27 -17.37 -16.12
N GLN A 50 -20.18 -18.13 -16.26
CA GLN A 50 -19.08 -18.12 -15.29
C GLN A 50 -18.43 -16.74 -15.20
N GLN A 51 -18.20 -16.07 -16.33
CA GLN A 51 -17.65 -14.72 -16.35
C GLN A 51 -18.58 -13.70 -15.66
N VAL A 52 -19.90 -13.83 -15.84
CA VAL A 52 -20.88 -12.98 -15.16
C VAL A 52 -20.91 -13.24 -13.64
N ASP A 53 -20.77 -14.49 -13.21
CA ASP A 53 -20.69 -14.84 -11.79
C ASP A 53 -19.40 -14.31 -11.15
N ASP A 54 -18.26 -14.50 -11.82
CA ASP A 54 -16.96 -13.96 -11.39
C ASP A 54 -17.02 -12.42 -11.30
N LEU A 55 -17.62 -11.77 -12.29
CA LEU A 55 -17.80 -10.31 -12.28
C LEU A 55 -18.71 -9.86 -11.12
N THR A 56 -19.77 -10.61 -10.83
CA THR A 56 -20.67 -10.34 -9.72
C THR A 56 -19.96 -10.48 -8.36
N ALA A 57 -19.09 -11.48 -8.23
CA ALA A 57 -18.26 -11.67 -7.05
C ALA A 57 -17.27 -10.50 -6.85
N VAL A 58 -16.61 -10.07 -7.93
CA VAL A 58 -15.69 -8.91 -7.91
C VAL A 58 -16.46 -7.63 -7.55
N LEU A 59 -17.63 -7.40 -8.15
CA LEU A 59 -18.45 -6.23 -7.86
C LEU A 59 -18.89 -6.20 -6.38
N THR A 60 -19.26 -7.35 -5.84
CA THR A 60 -19.62 -7.50 -4.42
C THR A 60 -18.43 -7.21 -3.51
N LEU A 61 -17.24 -7.70 -3.85
CA LEU A 61 -16.02 -7.42 -3.11
C LEU A 61 -15.68 -5.91 -3.11
N VAL A 62 -15.73 -5.27 -4.29
CA VAL A 62 -15.48 -3.83 -4.43
C VAL A 62 -16.50 -3.03 -3.61
N LYS A 63 -17.78 -3.39 -3.68
CA LYS A 63 -18.85 -2.75 -2.89
C LYS A 63 -18.54 -2.81 -1.39
N ASN A 64 -18.15 -3.98 -0.88
CA ASN A 64 -17.80 -4.15 0.53
C ASN A 64 -16.56 -3.32 0.92
N LYS A 65 -15.54 -3.26 0.04
CA LYS A 65 -14.36 -2.41 0.26
C LYS A 65 -14.71 -0.92 0.29
N CYS A 66 -15.57 -0.46 -0.61
CA CYS A 66 -16.05 0.92 -0.59
C CYS A 66 -16.86 1.24 0.67
N THR A 67 -17.66 0.29 1.18
CA THR A 67 -18.38 0.50 2.45
C THR A 67 -17.42 0.57 3.63
N ASP A 68 -16.43 -0.33 3.70
CA ASP A 68 -15.42 -0.32 4.77
C ASP A 68 -14.66 1.01 4.77
N GLN A 69 -14.15 1.43 3.60
CA GLN A 69 -13.46 2.71 3.45
C GLN A 69 -14.33 3.90 3.85
N ARG A 70 -15.63 3.89 3.49
CA ARG A 70 -16.55 4.96 3.89
C ARG A 70 -16.73 5.01 5.41
N THR A 71 -16.81 3.88 6.10
CA THR A 71 -16.90 3.87 7.58
C THR A 71 -15.63 4.41 8.22
N VAL A 72 -14.45 4.07 7.68
CA VAL A 72 -13.16 4.59 8.14
C VAL A 72 -13.11 6.10 7.96
N LEU A 73 -13.50 6.63 6.79
CA LEU A 73 -13.54 8.07 6.54
C LEU A 73 -14.43 8.80 7.56
N THR A 74 -15.64 8.29 7.83
CA THR A 74 -16.52 8.85 8.86
C THR A 74 -15.84 8.90 10.24
N SER A 75 -15.11 7.84 10.62
CA SER A 75 -14.40 7.82 11.91
C SER A 75 -13.25 8.84 11.97
N VAL A 76 -12.54 9.05 10.86
CA VAL A 76 -11.46 10.05 10.75
C VAL A 76 -12.02 11.46 10.88
N ASP A 77 -13.15 11.74 10.23
CA ASP A 77 -13.86 13.02 10.37
C ASP A 77 -14.30 13.27 11.83
N GLU A 78 -14.79 12.24 12.53
CA GLU A 78 -15.13 12.37 13.94
C GLU A 78 -13.91 12.72 14.81
N VAL A 79 -12.76 12.07 14.57
CA VAL A 79 -11.51 12.38 15.29
C VAL A 79 -11.04 13.80 14.97
N LYS A 80 -11.16 14.24 13.72
CA LYS A 80 -10.82 15.60 13.29
C LYS A 80 -11.68 16.64 14.00
N GLU A 81 -12.98 16.40 14.17
CA GLU A 81 -13.87 17.31 14.91
C GLU A 81 -13.52 17.38 16.40
N ARG A 82 -13.20 16.23 17.02
CA ARG A 82 -12.74 16.18 18.41
C ARG A 82 -11.44 16.96 18.60
N LEU A 83 -10.47 16.78 17.69
CA LEU A 83 -9.21 17.50 17.73
C LEU A 83 -9.40 19.01 17.54
N SER A 84 -10.25 19.41 16.58
CA SER A 84 -10.58 20.82 16.32
C SER A 84 -11.20 21.49 17.55
N THR A 85 -12.05 20.77 18.27
CA THR A 85 -12.63 21.24 19.54
C THR A 85 -11.56 21.43 20.62
N LEU A 86 -10.61 20.49 20.74
CA LEU A 86 -9.51 20.60 21.70
C LEU A 86 -8.58 21.77 21.39
N VAL A 87 -8.22 21.95 20.11
CA VAL A 87 -7.40 23.09 19.65
C VAL A 87 -8.08 24.41 19.99
N ARG A 88 -9.40 24.52 19.73
CA ARG A 88 -10.18 25.70 20.10
C ARG A 88 -10.17 25.95 21.61
N GLY A 89 -10.28 24.88 22.40
CA GLY A 89 -10.19 24.94 23.87
C GLY A 89 -8.84 25.47 24.34
N VAL A 90 -7.73 24.94 23.80
CA VAL A 90 -6.37 25.39 24.12
C VAL A 90 -6.13 26.85 23.69
N GLN A 91 -6.62 27.25 22.52
CA GLN A 91 -6.52 28.64 22.07
C GLN A 91 -7.32 29.59 22.98
N HIS A 92 -8.51 29.15 23.41
CA HIS A 92 -9.33 29.91 24.33
C HIS A 92 -8.65 30.05 25.70
N THR A 93 -8.12 28.97 26.27
CA THR A 93 -7.39 29.04 27.54
C THR A 93 -6.17 29.91 27.39
N HIS A 94 -5.34 29.72 26.36
CA HIS A 94 -4.17 30.56 26.08
C HIS A 94 -4.51 32.06 26.05
N SER A 95 -5.61 32.42 25.39
CA SER A 95 -6.04 33.83 25.27
C SER A 95 -6.66 34.40 26.55
N ASN A 96 -7.01 33.56 27.52
CA ASN A 96 -7.66 33.94 28.77
C ASN A 96 -6.84 33.55 30.01
N ILE A 97 -5.53 33.30 29.86
CA ILE A 97 -4.65 33.08 31.01
C ILE A 97 -4.50 34.40 31.79
N PRO A 98 -4.84 34.44 33.10
CA PRO A 98 -4.58 35.61 33.93
C PRO A 98 -3.09 35.83 34.14
N SER A 99 -2.64 37.08 34.15
CA SER A 99 -1.24 37.49 34.27
C SER A 99 -0.55 37.18 35.61
N HIS A 100 -1.26 36.57 36.58
CA HIS A 100 -0.74 36.23 37.91
C HIS A 100 -0.93 34.75 38.26
N LEU A 101 -0.60 33.85 37.32
CA LEU A 101 -0.40 32.45 37.68
C LEU A 101 0.84 32.32 38.57
N PRO A 102 0.76 31.59 39.70
CA PRO A 102 1.94 31.31 40.51
C PRO A 102 2.91 30.47 39.67
N VAL A 103 3.93 31.13 39.13
CA VAL A 103 5.09 30.48 38.54
C VAL A 103 5.75 29.73 39.69
N THR A 104 5.77 28.41 39.64
CA THR A 104 6.55 27.58 40.56
C THR A 104 8.02 27.97 40.35
N SER A 105 8.51 28.83 41.23
CA SER A 105 9.87 29.33 41.25
C SER A 105 10.83 28.18 41.57
N ALA A 106 11.51 27.65 40.55
CA ALA A 106 12.82 27.09 40.78
C ALA A 106 13.77 28.24 41.21
N PRO A 107 14.60 28.08 42.25
CA PRO A 107 15.38 29.18 42.79
C PRO A 107 16.49 29.58 41.81
N SER A 108 16.39 30.82 41.31
CA SER A 108 17.48 31.53 40.66
C SER A 108 18.53 31.92 41.69
N SER A 109 19.77 31.58 41.42
CA SER A 109 20.96 32.02 42.15
C SER A 109 21.71 33.03 41.26
N HIS A 110 21.66 34.29 41.71
CA HIS A 110 22.57 35.43 41.46
C HIS A 110 22.52 36.24 40.15
N GLN A 111 21.91 37.44 40.27
CA GLN A 111 22.35 38.74 39.72
C GLN A 111 23.82 39.02 40.15
N SER A 112 24.75 39.74 39.50
CA SER A 112 24.86 40.77 38.42
C SER A 112 26.41 41.08 38.30
N PRO A 113 26.96 42.14 37.65
CA PRO A 113 26.73 42.82 36.36
C PRO A 113 28.04 43.13 35.53
N VAL A 114 27.86 43.57 34.27
CA VAL A 114 28.70 44.50 33.44
C VAL A 114 30.17 44.15 33.08
N GLY A 115 30.49 44.19 31.78
CA GLY A 115 31.85 44.32 31.25
C GLY A 115 31.96 44.14 29.73
N GLU A 116 32.18 45.25 28.99
CA GLU A 116 32.41 45.32 27.54
C GLU A 116 33.81 44.87 27.10
N LYS A 117 33.89 44.45 25.81
CA LYS A 117 35.02 44.41 24.86
C LYS A 117 35.97 43.19 24.78
N SER A 118 35.85 42.49 23.63
CA SER A 118 36.88 42.34 22.56
C SER A 118 37.37 40.92 22.18
N VAL A 119 36.90 40.46 21.01
CA VAL A 119 37.63 39.85 19.85
C VAL A 119 38.58 38.65 20.07
N GLN A 120 38.32 37.46 19.48
CA GLN A 120 38.87 36.95 18.19
C GLN A 120 38.64 35.43 17.93
N ASP A 121 38.23 35.10 16.70
CA ASP A 121 38.42 33.89 15.84
C ASP A 121 38.28 32.44 16.36
N THR A 122 37.31 31.68 15.82
CA THR A 122 37.54 30.57 14.83
C THR A 122 36.26 29.81 14.43
N ALA A 123 36.09 29.61 13.11
CA ALA A 123 35.34 28.57 12.36
C ALA A 123 33.83 28.30 12.59
N PRO A 124 32.99 28.28 11.53
CA PRO A 124 31.58 27.91 11.64
C PRO A 124 31.39 26.38 11.54
N ALA A 125 30.89 25.77 12.61
CA ALA A 125 30.28 24.44 12.56
C ALA A 125 28.78 24.59 12.23
N PRO A 126 28.23 23.81 11.29
CA PRO A 126 26.82 23.92 10.92
C PRO A 126 25.90 23.29 11.95
N THR A 127 24.92 24.08 12.37
CA THR A 127 23.72 23.71 13.12
C THR A 127 22.94 22.61 12.39
N PRO A 128 22.48 21.52 13.04
CA PRO A 128 21.57 20.58 12.42
C PRO A 128 20.16 21.19 12.40
N LEU A 129 19.72 21.62 11.23
CA LEU A 129 18.32 21.82 10.92
C LEU A 129 17.62 20.45 10.94
N GLY A 130 16.55 20.36 11.73
CA GLY A 130 15.72 19.17 11.89
C GLY A 130 15.13 18.72 10.55
N SER A 131 15.68 17.65 10.02
CA SER A 131 15.09 16.87 8.94
C SER A 131 14.03 15.95 9.54
N GLY A 132 12.77 16.15 9.15
CA GLY A 132 11.69 15.20 9.36
C GLY A 132 12.05 13.88 8.67
N HIS A 133 12.67 12.97 9.43
CA HIS A 133 12.92 11.61 8.99
C HIS A 133 11.58 10.87 9.00
N PRO A 134 11.21 10.12 7.94
CA PRO A 134 10.17 9.11 8.06
C PRO A 134 10.71 8.06 9.04
N GLN A 135 10.27 8.18 10.29
CA GLN A 135 10.50 7.19 11.31
C GLN A 135 9.64 5.99 10.96
N CYS A 136 10.24 4.80 10.95
CA CYS A 136 9.51 3.54 10.85
C CYS A 136 8.59 3.47 12.07
N VAL A 137 7.34 3.91 11.93
CA VAL A 137 6.33 3.74 12.96
C VAL A 137 6.10 2.25 13.10
N GLN A 138 6.48 1.74 14.27
CA GLN A 138 6.20 0.38 14.67
C GLN A 138 4.70 0.17 14.57
N ALA A 139 4.26 -0.78 13.75
CA ALA A 139 2.90 -1.27 13.77
C ALA A 139 2.63 -1.77 15.19
N GLY A 140 1.84 -0.99 15.94
CA GLY A 140 1.54 -1.24 17.34
C GLY A 140 0.90 -2.61 17.52
N THR A 141 1.49 -3.39 18.40
CA THR A 141 0.98 -4.65 18.90
C THR A 141 -0.42 -4.45 19.48
N LYS A 142 -1.46 -4.97 18.81
CA LYS A 142 -2.72 -5.32 19.46
C LYS A 142 -2.95 -6.82 19.30
N ASN A 143 -3.04 -7.47 20.47
CA ASN A 143 -3.29 -8.89 20.63
C ASN A 143 -4.52 -9.32 19.84
N VAL A 144 -4.35 -10.28 18.93
CA VAL A 144 -5.43 -11.17 18.51
C VAL A 144 -4.98 -12.58 18.83
N SER A 145 -5.52 -13.08 19.93
CA SER A 145 -5.54 -14.47 20.31
C SER A 145 -6.24 -15.29 19.22
N SER A 146 -5.54 -16.30 18.70
CA SER A 146 -6.03 -17.58 18.19
C SER A 146 -7.42 -17.64 17.50
N VAL A 147 -7.42 -18.02 16.21
CA VAL A 147 -7.95 -19.30 15.70
C VAL A 147 -7.96 -19.24 14.16
N GLY A 148 -7.46 -20.30 13.53
CA GLY A 148 -7.66 -20.61 12.11
C GLY A 148 -6.41 -20.48 11.24
N ASN A 149 -5.97 -21.61 10.68
CA ASN A 149 -4.95 -21.72 9.63
C ASN A 149 -5.15 -20.67 8.52
N LYS A 150 -4.49 -19.51 8.62
CA LYS A 150 -4.35 -18.59 7.50
C LYS A 150 -2.96 -18.77 6.91
N ARG A 151 -2.92 -19.15 5.64
CA ARG A 151 -1.69 -19.16 4.84
C ARG A 151 -1.00 -17.80 5.03
N PRO A 152 0.33 -17.74 5.22
CA PRO A 152 1.02 -16.47 5.34
C PRO A 152 0.70 -15.62 4.10
N PRO A 153 0.38 -14.32 4.28
CA PRO A 153 -0.07 -13.46 3.20
C PRO A 153 0.87 -13.54 1.98
N PRO A 154 0.35 -13.37 0.76
CA PRO A 154 1.19 -13.10 -0.41
C PRO A 154 2.22 -12.02 -0.04
N CYS A 155 3.47 -12.16 -0.50
CA CYS A 155 4.47 -11.13 -0.26
C CYS A 155 3.90 -9.81 -0.84
N PRO A 156 3.76 -8.73 -0.05
CA PRO A 156 3.33 -7.46 -0.59
C PRO A 156 4.36 -7.03 -1.64
N LEU A 157 3.86 -6.56 -2.79
CA LEU A 157 4.68 -6.01 -3.86
C LEU A 157 4.75 -4.49 -3.65
N MET A 158 5.92 -3.93 -3.88
CA MET A 158 6.13 -2.50 -3.91
C MET A 158 5.40 -1.89 -5.10
N GLU A 159 4.58 -0.89 -4.85
CA GLU A 159 3.89 -0.13 -5.89
C GLU A 159 4.87 0.75 -6.67
N TYR A 160 4.63 0.88 -7.97
CA TYR A 160 5.37 1.81 -8.81
C TYR A 160 5.20 3.25 -8.33
N LEU A 161 6.18 4.08 -8.68
CA LEU A 161 6.06 5.52 -8.54
C LEU A 161 5.21 6.04 -9.69
N THR A 162 4.32 6.98 -9.41
CA THR A 162 3.64 7.78 -10.44
C THR A 162 4.55 8.91 -10.94
N VAL A 163 4.20 9.51 -12.08
CA VAL A 163 4.96 10.65 -12.63
C VAL A 163 4.93 11.82 -11.66
N ASP A 164 3.76 12.10 -11.06
CA ASP A 164 3.59 13.19 -10.10
C ASP A 164 4.44 12.97 -8.83
N GLU A 165 4.38 11.77 -8.24
CA GLU A 165 5.20 11.41 -7.07
C GLU A 165 6.69 11.51 -7.38
N PHE A 166 7.11 11.15 -8.60
CA PHE A 166 8.50 11.27 -9.01
C PHE A 166 8.90 12.74 -9.20
N ASP A 167 8.04 13.57 -9.76
CA ASP A 167 8.30 14.99 -10.02
C ASP A 167 8.32 15.85 -8.77
N ASP A 168 7.57 15.47 -7.74
CA ASP A 168 7.63 16.07 -6.41
C ASP A 168 8.96 15.81 -5.68
N VAL A 169 9.74 14.79 -6.08
CA VAL A 169 11.04 14.49 -5.46
C VAL A 169 12.04 15.62 -5.72
N PRO A 170 12.66 16.20 -4.68
CA PRO A 170 13.63 17.28 -4.84
C PRO A 170 14.78 16.92 -5.77
N LYS A 171 15.19 17.88 -6.62
CA LYS A 171 16.21 17.68 -7.65
C LYS A 171 17.55 17.15 -7.12
N TYR A 172 17.92 17.53 -5.89
CA TYR A 172 19.16 17.04 -5.26
C TYR A 172 19.09 15.55 -4.88
N MET A 173 17.89 14.99 -4.67
CA MET A 173 17.69 13.55 -4.41
C MET A 173 17.55 12.76 -5.71
N LYS A 174 16.82 13.32 -6.68
CA LYS A 174 16.63 12.72 -8.01
C LYS A 174 17.93 12.66 -8.82
N GLY A 175 18.82 13.64 -8.67
CA GLY A 175 20.09 13.68 -9.39
C GLY A 175 19.89 13.65 -10.92
N ARG A 176 20.43 12.64 -11.59
CA ARG A 176 20.25 12.39 -13.04
C ARG A 176 19.37 11.16 -13.32
N LEU A 177 18.61 10.69 -12.32
CA LEU A 177 17.81 9.50 -12.44
C LEU A 177 16.58 9.74 -13.33
N SER A 178 16.25 8.76 -14.15
CA SER A 178 15.02 8.75 -14.95
C SER A 178 13.89 8.01 -14.23
N TYR A 179 12.65 8.47 -14.43
CA TYR A 179 11.43 7.81 -13.95
C TYR A 179 11.38 6.33 -14.34
N GLN A 180 11.71 6.03 -15.60
CA GLN A 180 11.72 4.66 -16.13
C GLN A 180 12.71 3.77 -15.39
N GLN A 181 13.89 4.32 -15.06
CA GLN A 181 14.91 3.59 -14.30
C GLN A 181 14.46 3.35 -12.86
N ALA A 182 13.76 4.30 -12.24
CA ALA A 182 13.25 4.15 -10.88
C ALA A 182 12.25 2.98 -10.80
N ASN A 183 11.30 2.91 -11.72
CA ASN A 183 10.34 1.80 -11.75
C ASN A 183 10.96 0.47 -12.19
N THR A 184 12.02 0.49 -13.01
CA THR A 184 12.82 -0.73 -13.28
C THR A 184 13.49 -1.26 -12.01
N VAL A 185 13.99 -0.37 -11.14
CA VAL A 185 14.54 -0.78 -9.84
C VAL A 185 13.45 -1.34 -8.93
N VAL A 186 12.24 -0.77 -8.95
CA VAL A 186 11.08 -1.33 -8.23
C VAL A 186 10.78 -2.77 -8.68
N ASP A 187 10.79 -3.04 -9.98
CA ASP A 187 10.60 -4.40 -10.52
C ASP A 187 11.63 -5.38 -10.01
N GLU A 188 12.90 -4.99 -10.06
CA GLU A 188 14.01 -5.82 -9.60
C GLU A 188 13.96 -6.08 -8.09
N LEU A 189 13.55 -5.10 -7.29
CA LEU A 189 13.30 -5.29 -5.87
C LEU A 189 12.11 -6.24 -5.63
N ASN A 190 11.01 -6.07 -6.36
CA ASN A 190 9.83 -6.94 -6.28
C ASN A 190 10.16 -8.41 -6.63
N LYS A 191 11.02 -8.63 -7.63
CA LYS A 191 11.57 -9.96 -7.95
C LYS A 191 12.37 -10.53 -6.76
N ALA A 192 13.25 -9.74 -6.17
CA ALA A 192 14.06 -10.16 -5.03
C ALA A 192 13.21 -10.48 -3.79
N PHE A 193 12.21 -9.65 -3.47
CA PHE A 193 11.23 -9.91 -2.41
C PHE A 193 10.48 -11.23 -2.66
N THR A 194 9.95 -11.40 -3.87
CA THR A 194 9.21 -12.61 -4.25
C THR A 194 10.09 -13.85 -4.11
N ALA A 195 11.33 -13.81 -4.60
CA ALA A 195 12.27 -14.93 -4.52
C ALA A 195 12.64 -15.28 -3.06
N LYS A 196 12.99 -14.28 -2.25
CA LYS A 196 13.31 -14.44 -0.83
C LYS A 196 12.17 -15.12 -0.07
N TYR A 197 10.98 -14.54 -0.15
CA TYR A 197 9.83 -15.01 0.63
C TYR A 197 9.20 -16.28 0.05
N LYS A 198 9.42 -16.58 -1.23
CA LYS A 198 9.16 -17.91 -1.80
C LYS A 198 10.07 -18.96 -1.18
N LEU A 199 11.38 -18.70 -1.08
CA LEU A 199 12.32 -19.63 -0.43
C LEU A 199 12.00 -19.82 1.06
N MET A 200 11.65 -18.76 1.79
CA MET A 200 11.29 -18.85 3.21
C MET A 200 10.00 -19.65 3.46
N LYS A 201 9.09 -19.73 2.47
CA LYS A 201 7.84 -20.52 2.54
C LYS A 201 8.03 -22.02 2.27
N ILE A 202 9.11 -22.42 1.59
CA ILE A 202 9.39 -23.84 1.31
C ILE A 202 9.70 -24.57 2.62
N LYS A 203 9.26 -25.83 2.75
CA LYS A 203 9.58 -26.66 3.93
C LYS A 203 11.06 -27.05 3.90
N LYS A 204 11.76 -26.97 5.03
CA LYS A 204 13.18 -27.34 5.14
C LYS A 204 13.50 -28.75 4.64
N SER A 205 12.56 -29.69 4.78
CA SER A 205 12.73 -31.08 4.38
C SER A 205 12.82 -31.28 2.86
N THR A 206 12.29 -30.34 2.07
CA THR A 206 12.27 -30.42 0.59
C THR A 206 13.36 -29.56 -0.06
N MET A 207 14.22 -28.91 0.72
CA MET A 207 15.28 -28.02 0.22
C MET A 207 16.56 -28.77 -0.10
N ASN A 208 17.22 -28.35 -1.19
CA ASN A 208 18.60 -28.74 -1.50
C ASN A 208 19.59 -28.05 -0.53
N ASP A 209 20.83 -28.54 -0.43
CA ASP A 209 21.85 -28.04 0.51
C ASP A 209 22.14 -26.55 0.36
N SER A 210 22.23 -26.06 -0.89
CA SER A 210 22.40 -24.63 -1.17
C SER A 210 21.21 -23.80 -0.70
N GLN A 211 19.99 -24.30 -0.89
CA GLN A 211 18.76 -23.64 -0.44
C GLN A 211 18.66 -23.62 1.09
N ARG A 212 19.10 -24.70 1.75
CA ARG A 212 19.12 -24.82 3.21
C ARG A 212 20.10 -23.83 3.82
N LYS A 213 21.33 -23.77 3.32
CA LYS A 213 22.35 -22.80 3.76
C LYS A 213 21.84 -21.37 3.64
N ARG A 214 21.19 -21.04 2.50
CA ARG A 214 20.58 -19.72 2.29
C ARG A 214 19.45 -19.46 3.26
N TRP A 215 18.54 -20.42 3.46
CA TRP A 215 17.46 -20.28 4.43
C TRP A 215 18.00 -19.98 5.83
N ASP A 216 19.07 -20.67 6.25
CA ASP A 216 19.69 -20.44 7.56
C ASP A 216 20.31 -19.03 7.65
N THR A 217 20.97 -18.54 6.59
CA THR A 217 21.43 -17.14 6.51
C THR A 217 20.28 -16.14 6.61
N LEU A 218 19.20 -16.33 5.85
CA LEU A 218 18.02 -15.46 5.91
C LEU A 218 17.43 -15.42 7.32
N LYS A 219 17.39 -16.58 8.00
CA LYS A 219 16.87 -16.67 9.35
C LYS A 219 17.78 -15.97 10.37
N MET A 220 19.09 -16.02 10.17
CA MET A 220 20.06 -15.31 11.00
C MET A 220 20.00 -13.79 10.84
N GLN A 221 19.53 -13.30 9.69
CA GLN A 221 19.32 -11.88 9.44
C GLN A 221 18.06 -11.33 10.13
N GLU A 222 17.17 -12.15 10.67
CA GLU A 222 16.00 -11.68 11.43
C GLU A 222 16.43 -11.03 12.76
N SER A 223 15.77 -9.93 13.14
CA SER A 223 15.93 -9.28 14.43
C SER A 223 14.57 -9.07 15.12
N LYS A 224 14.58 -8.52 16.33
CA LYS A 224 13.34 -8.16 17.03
C LYS A 224 12.52 -7.12 16.24
N ASP A 225 13.21 -6.25 15.51
CA ASP A 225 12.62 -5.13 14.76
C ASP A 225 12.12 -5.52 13.36
N THR A 226 12.45 -6.72 12.88
CA THR A 226 11.99 -7.23 11.57
C THR A 226 10.77 -8.15 11.69
N LYS A 227 10.27 -8.37 12.90
CA LYS A 227 9.17 -9.30 13.15
C LYS A 227 7.91 -8.79 12.45
N GLY A 228 7.42 -9.58 11.49
CA GLY A 228 6.20 -9.25 10.74
C GLY A 228 6.41 -8.25 9.60
N VAL A 229 7.65 -7.91 9.28
CA VAL A 229 7.98 -6.96 8.21
C VAL A 229 8.72 -7.70 7.09
N PHE A 230 8.36 -7.38 5.84
CA PHE A 230 9.07 -7.89 4.68
C PHE A 230 10.29 -7.02 4.39
N PHE A 231 11.50 -7.59 4.30
CA PHE A 231 12.73 -6.85 4.09
C PHE A 231 13.73 -7.57 3.17
N LEU A 232 14.63 -6.79 2.57
CA LEU A 232 15.80 -7.27 1.83
C LEU A 232 17.09 -6.73 2.45
N VAL A 233 18.16 -7.52 2.38
CA VAL A 233 19.53 -7.06 2.66
C VAL A 233 20.27 -6.86 1.34
N GLU A 234 21.38 -6.12 1.36
CA GLU A 234 22.27 -5.92 0.22
C GLU A 234 22.62 -7.23 -0.52
N ASP A 235 22.87 -8.33 0.20
CA ASP A 235 23.17 -9.62 -0.41
C ASP A 235 21.97 -10.25 -1.12
N ASP A 236 20.76 -10.04 -0.62
CA ASP A 236 19.52 -10.54 -1.25
C ASP A 236 19.28 -9.85 -2.59
N ILE A 237 19.54 -8.53 -2.64
CA ILE A 237 19.43 -7.73 -3.87
C ILE A 237 20.43 -8.25 -4.92
N LYS A 238 21.68 -8.52 -4.52
CA LYS A 238 22.70 -9.04 -5.45
C LYS A 238 22.38 -10.45 -5.96
N GLU A 239 21.72 -11.27 -5.15
CA GLU A 239 21.45 -12.66 -5.48
C GLU A 239 20.23 -12.82 -6.41
N TRP A 240 19.14 -12.11 -6.10
CA TRP A 240 17.84 -12.31 -6.76
C TRP A 240 17.40 -11.18 -7.67
N SER A 241 18.23 -10.15 -7.83
CA SER A 241 18.03 -9.12 -8.83
C SER A 241 19.24 -8.98 -9.73
N SER A 242 19.04 -8.36 -10.89
CA SER A 242 20.12 -7.98 -11.80
C SER A 242 20.81 -6.67 -11.39
N LEU A 243 20.42 -6.07 -10.26
CA LEU A 243 20.97 -4.80 -9.79
C LEU A 243 22.34 -4.98 -9.15
N LYS A 244 23.26 -4.11 -9.54
CA LYS A 244 24.54 -3.92 -8.83
C LYS A 244 24.34 -2.90 -7.72
N MET A 245 24.99 -3.08 -6.57
CA MET A 245 24.96 -2.12 -5.46
C MET A 245 25.90 -0.93 -5.70
N SER A 246 25.66 -0.22 -6.81
CA SER A 246 26.36 1.00 -7.20
C SER A 246 25.83 2.22 -6.44
N LYS A 247 26.50 3.37 -6.61
CA LYS A 247 26.04 4.66 -6.09
C LYS A 247 24.64 5.03 -6.63
N GLU A 248 24.33 4.63 -7.87
CA GLU A 248 23.04 4.87 -8.50
C GLU A 248 21.93 4.10 -7.79
N THR A 249 22.10 2.80 -7.56
CA THR A 249 21.15 1.95 -6.81
C THR A 249 20.92 2.48 -5.40
N ARG A 250 21.96 2.94 -4.71
CA ARG A 250 21.83 3.58 -3.38
C ARG A 250 21.03 4.89 -3.46
N THR A 251 21.16 5.63 -4.56
CA THR A 251 20.35 6.84 -4.79
C THR A 251 18.90 6.47 -5.03
N PHE A 252 18.61 5.41 -5.81
CA PHE A 252 17.25 4.89 -5.98
C PHE A 252 16.63 4.42 -4.66
N LEU A 253 17.37 3.70 -3.83
CA LEU A 253 16.89 3.28 -2.50
C LEU A 253 16.56 4.48 -1.61
N THR A 254 17.36 5.55 -1.70
CA THR A 254 17.10 6.81 -1.00
C THR A 254 15.83 7.50 -1.53
N LEU A 255 15.62 7.46 -2.84
CA LEU A 255 14.41 8.01 -3.49
C LEU A 255 13.17 7.22 -3.08
N LEU A 256 13.20 5.88 -3.15
CA LEU A 256 12.10 5.02 -2.74
C LEU A 256 11.74 5.20 -1.25
N ARG A 257 12.74 5.49 -0.43
CA ARG A 257 12.54 5.85 0.98
C ARG A 257 11.80 7.18 1.12
N HIS A 258 12.15 8.19 0.31
CA HIS A 258 11.49 9.48 0.32
C HIS A 258 10.02 9.36 -0.11
N CYS A 259 9.74 8.54 -1.13
CA CYS A 259 8.39 8.25 -1.61
C CYS A 259 7.60 7.26 -0.72
N GLY A 260 8.11 6.91 0.46
CA GLY A 260 7.40 6.06 1.42
C GLY A 260 7.20 4.62 0.98
N ARG A 261 7.99 4.11 0.01
CA ARG A 261 7.90 2.72 -0.46
C ARG A 261 8.69 1.75 0.42
N LEU A 262 9.77 2.23 1.05
CA LEU A 262 10.60 1.43 1.93
C LEU A 262 11.15 2.23 3.12
N CYS A 263 11.56 1.53 4.17
CA CYS A 263 12.31 2.07 5.29
C CYS A 263 13.61 1.28 5.53
N GLU A 264 14.54 1.87 6.28
CA GLU A 264 15.82 1.25 6.59
C GLU A 264 15.88 0.84 8.06
N ILE A 265 16.13 -0.44 8.32
CA ILE A 265 16.28 -1.00 9.67
C ILE A 265 17.73 -1.46 9.83
N ARG A 266 18.47 -0.77 10.71
CA ARG A 266 19.89 -1.07 11.00
C ARG A 266 20.01 -1.88 12.28
N GLY A 267 20.80 -2.96 12.24
CA GLY A 267 21.10 -3.75 13.45
C GLY A 267 21.81 -5.06 13.13
N GLY A 268 22.65 -5.54 14.06
CA GLY A 268 23.36 -6.82 13.91
C GLY A 268 24.27 -6.88 12.68
N GLY A 269 24.91 -5.76 12.32
CA GLY A 269 25.80 -5.67 11.15
C GLY A 269 25.10 -5.65 9.79
N HIS A 270 23.77 -5.67 9.76
CA HIS A 270 22.99 -5.64 8.52
C HIS A 270 22.17 -4.35 8.38
N VAL A 271 22.08 -3.88 7.15
CA VAL A 271 21.14 -2.86 6.70
C VAL A 271 20.00 -3.57 5.99
N ARG A 272 18.77 -3.41 6.48
CA ARG A 272 17.57 -4.06 5.95
C ARG A 272 16.66 -3.01 5.34
N TYR A 273 16.32 -3.19 4.07
CA TYR A 273 15.35 -2.37 3.35
C TYR A 273 13.99 -3.05 3.49
N ALA A 274 13.15 -2.52 4.38
CA ALA A 274 11.84 -3.05 4.71
C ALA A 274 10.75 -2.36 3.90
N LEU A 275 9.74 -3.13 3.46
CA LEU A 275 8.54 -2.59 2.83
C LEU A 275 7.68 -1.88 3.86
N ILE A 276 7.13 -0.73 3.47
CA ILE A 276 6.11 -0.04 4.24
C ILE A 276 4.76 -0.54 3.72
N GLU A 277 4.03 -1.31 4.54
CA GLU A 277 2.64 -1.64 4.23
C GLU A 277 1.79 -0.39 4.45
N ILE A 278 1.30 0.20 3.36
CA ILE A 278 0.30 1.27 3.40
C ILE A 278 -1.06 0.56 3.57
N TYR A 279 -1.69 0.74 4.73
CA TYR A 279 -3.05 0.27 5.03
C TYR A 279 -4.08 1.34 4.70
#